data_AF-A0A7J3HPN0-F1
#
_entry.id   AF-A0A7J3HPN0-F1
#
_cell.length_a   1.000
_cell.length_b   1.000
_cell.length_c   1.000
_cell.angle_alpha   90.00
_cell.angle_beta   90.00
_cell.angle_gamma   90.00
#
_symmetry.space_group_name_H-M   'P 1'
#
loop_
_entity.id
_entity.type
_entity.pdbx_description
1 polymer ?
#
loop_
_entity_poly.entity_id
_entity_poly.type
_entity_poly.pdbx_seq_one_letter_code
_entity_poly.pdbx_strand_id
1 'polypeptide(L)'
;HASGVYGFACAMDLTYVGRAISDPTKVINDINKRRRRAKAALLGLINMISGQVGAAQARALPIIKTIEFVGFVSKNPIPNIIHGFYSDYIESSADLIKAWLSAQNPSANHTQVIVTKGRPLNVMIEKKLPKEFIVGVESAGEALTKIAELIDKWLS
;
A
#
# COMPACT_ATOMS: atom_id res chain seq x y z
N HIS A 1 -21.91 22.09 -7.60
CA HIS A 1 -21.45 20.87 -6.90
C HIS A 1 -19.94 20.97 -6.71
N ALA A 2 -19.42 20.93 -5.47
CA ALA A 2 -18.00 21.19 -5.19
C ALA A 2 -17.22 19.95 -4.68
N SER A 3 -17.83 18.76 -4.73
CA SER A 3 -17.20 17.48 -4.40
C SER A 3 -17.01 16.63 -5.65
N GLY A 4 -15.89 15.90 -5.71
CA GLY A 4 -15.56 14.97 -6.78
C GLY A 4 -14.83 13.75 -6.23
N VAL A 5 -14.94 12.61 -6.93
CA VAL A 5 -14.18 11.40 -6.63
C VAL A 5 -12.89 11.44 -7.43
N TYR A 6 -11.76 11.20 -6.76
CA TYR A 6 -10.44 11.24 -7.37
C TYR A 6 -9.70 9.93 -7.12
N GLY A 7 -8.99 9.45 -8.13
CA GLY A 7 -8.07 8.33 -8.03
C GLY A 7 -6.69 8.78 -7.58
N PHE A 8 -6.03 7.93 -6.80
CA PHE A 8 -4.64 8.13 -6.38
C PHE A 8 -3.90 6.79 -6.45
N ALA A 9 -2.63 6.81 -6.85
CA ALA A 9 -1.75 5.65 -6.78
C ALA A 9 -0.35 6.07 -6.33
N CYS A 10 0.30 5.19 -5.56
CA CYS A 10 1.66 5.37 -5.08
C CYS A 10 2.37 4.01 -5.07
N ALA A 11 3.62 4.00 -5.48
CA ALA A 11 4.52 2.86 -5.36
C ALA A 11 5.70 3.25 -4.46
N MET A 12 6.12 2.33 -3.59
CA MET A 12 7.20 2.57 -2.64
C MET A 12 8.16 1.40 -2.56
N ASP A 13 9.37 1.58 -3.09
CA ASP A 13 10.43 0.56 -3.01
C ASP A 13 11.22 0.66 -1.70
N LEU A 14 10.55 0.28 -0.61
CA LEU A 14 11.06 0.49 0.76
C LEU A 14 12.37 -0.27 1.06
N THR A 15 12.68 -1.33 0.31
CA THR A 15 13.95 -2.06 0.39
C THR A 15 15.17 -1.19 0.09
N TYR A 16 15.01 -0.16 -0.76
CA TYR A 16 16.09 0.76 -1.16
C TYR A 16 16.29 1.92 -0.17
N VAL A 17 15.47 2.04 0.87
CA VAL A 17 15.64 3.08 1.88
C VAL A 17 17.03 2.97 2.54
N GLY A 18 17.81 4.03 2.42
CA GLY A 18 19.18 4.11 2.94
C GLY A 18 20.22 3.34 2.10
N ARG A 19 19.90 2.97 0.86
CA ARG A 19 20.85 2.45 -0.14
C ARG A 19 21.10 3.54 -1.19
N ALA A 20 22.35 3.75 -1.57
CA ALA A 20 22.66 4.68 -2.66
C ALA A 20 22.24 4.06 -4.00
N ILE A 21 21.51 4.82 -4.82
CA ILE A 21 21.07 4.35 -6.15
C ILE A 21 22.25 4.28 -7.13
N SER A 22 23.17 5.24 -7.04
CA SER A 22 24.38 5.30 -7.89
C SER A 22 25.40 4.20 -7.57
N ASP A 23 25.37 3.65 -6.36
CA ASP A 23 26.27 2.60 -5.89
C ASP A 23 25.53 1.73 -4.86
N PRO A 24 24.83 0.67 -5.32
CA PRO A 24 24.02 -0.17 -4.46
C PRO A 24 24.80 -0.86 -3.34
N THR A 25 26.12 -0.96 -3.41
CA THR A 25 26.94 -1.54 -2.34
C THR A 25 26.99 -0.64 -1.10
N LYS A 26 26.78 0.67 -1.28
CA LYS A 26 26.75 1.65 -0.19
C LYS A 26 25.37 1.67 0.46
N VAL A 27 25.31 1.13 1.67
CA VAL A 27 24.10 1.03 2.48
C VAL A 27 24.38 1.60 3.87
N ILE A 28 23.39 2.24 4.47
CA ILE A 28 23.44 2.58 5.90
C ILE A 28 23.52 1.28 6.71
N ASN A 29 24.68 1.02 7.33
CA ASN A 29 24.94 -0.23 8.06
C ASN A 29 23.99 -0.47 9.24
N ASP A 30 23.46 0.59 9.83
CA ASP A 30 22.48 0.50 10.91
C ASP A 30 21.09 0.13 10.37
N ILE A 31 20.76 -1.16 10.51
CA ILE A 31 19.46 -1.72 10.09
C ILE A 31 18.28 -1.06 10.82
N ASN A 32 18.44 -0.69 12.08
CA ASN A 32 17.40 -0.01 12.85
C ASN A 32 17.13 1.41 12.35
N LYS A 33 18.17 2.12 11.87
CA LYS A 33 17.98 3.40 11.17
C LYS A 33 17.24 3.23 9.86
N ARG A 34 17.58 2.22 9.05
CA ARG A 34 16.89 1.94 7.77
C ARG A 34 15.42 1.59 7.99
N ARG A 35 15.14 0.72 8.95
CA ARG A 35 13.78 0.33 9.36
C ARG A 35 12.94 1.53 9.80
N ARG A 36 13.49 2.39 10.67
CA ARG A 36 12.82 3.63 11.10
C ARG A 36 12.51 4.56 9.91
N ARG A 37 13.45 4.71 8.97
CA ARG A 37 13.25 5.54 7.78
C ARG A 37 12.18 4.97 6.85
N ALA A 38 12.17 3.66 6.61
CA ALA A 38 11.17 3.01 5.76
C ALA A 38 9.75 3.20 6.33
N LYS A 39 9.60 3.01 7.64
CA LYS A 39 8.34 3.29 8.34
C LYS A 39 7.95 4.75 8.29
N ALA A 40 8.90 5.66 8.54
CA ALA A 40 8.62 7.10 8.49
C ALA A 40 8.15 7.53 7.10
N ALA A 41 8.73 6.97 6.03
CA ALA A 41 8.29 7.23 4.66
C ALA A 41 6.84 6.77 4.44
N LEU A 42 6.50 5.54 4.87
CA LEU A 42 5.13 5.01 4.77
C LEU A 42 4.14 5.84 5.60
N LEU A 43 4.47 6.10 6.87
CA LEU A 43 3.63 6.88 7.78
C LEU A 43 3.50 8.34 7.35
N GLY A 44 4.43 8.86 6.53
CA GLY A 44 4.26 10.17 5.89
C GLY A 44 3.01 10.26 5.01
N LEU A 45 2.51 9.13 4.49
CA LEU A 45 1.26 9.08 3.73
C LEU A 45 0.01 9.22 4.61
N ILE A 46 0.13 9.11 5.94
CA ILE A 46 -1.03 9.06 6.84
C ILE A 46 -1.87 10.34 6.72
N ASN A 47 -1.24 11.50 6.57
CA ASN A 47 -1.94 12.77 6.46
C ASN A 47 -2.82 12.79 5.20
N MET A 48 -2.27 12.35 4.07
CA MET A 48 -2.97 12.30 2.78
C MET A 48 -4.13 11.28 2.79
N ILE A 49 -3.93 10.12 3.42
CA ILE A 49 -4.84 8.98 3.33
C ILE A 49 -5.89 8.95 4.46
N SER A 50 -5.60 9.55 5.62
CA SER A 50 -6.54 9.59 6.77
C SER A 50 -7.59 10.69 6.68
N GLY A 51 -7.47 11.61 5.72
CA GLY A 51 -8.36 12.76 5.59
C GLY A 51 -8.18 13.83 6.67
N GLN A 52 -7.12 13.75 7.48
CA GLN A 52 -6.75 14.81 8.44
C GLN A 52 -6.19 16.06 7.75
N VAL A 53 -5.85 15.97 6.47
CA VAL A 53 -5.43 17.09 5.64
C VAL A 53 -6.64 17.98 5.29
N GLY A 54 -6.50 19.29 5.52
CA GLY A 54 -7.50 20.31 5.16
C GLY A 54 -8.48 20.71 6.27
N ALA A 55 -8.64 19.92 7.34
CA ALA A 55 -9.66 20.19 8.36
C ALA A 55 -9.30 21.33 9.35
N ALA A 56 -8.01 21.69 9.51
CA ALA A 56 -7.61 22.82 10.38
C ALA A 56 -6.22 23.44 10.15
N GLN A 57 -5.24 22.74 9.55
CA GLN A 57 -3.82 23.14 9.68
C GLN A 57 -3.15 23.75 8.43
N ALA A 58 -3.75 23.67 7.24
CA ALA A 58 -3.23 24.34 6.06
C ALA A 58 -4.37 24.64 5.09
N ARG A 59 -4.72 25.92 4.91
CA ARG A 59 -5.66 26.38 3.89
C ARG A 59 -5.21 26.04 2.44
N ALA A 60 -4.03 25.46 2.28
CA ALA A 60 -3.44 25.08 1.01
C ALA A 60 -3.80 23.65 0.57
N LEU A 61 -4.33 22.79 1.44
CA LEU A 61 -4.59 21.40 1.10
C LEU A 61 -6.10 21.08 1.15
N PRO A 62 -6.62 20.34 0.15
CA PRO A 62 -8.04 20.01 0.08
C PRO A 62 -8.46 19.09 1.24
N ILE A 63 -9.73 19.20 1.65
CA ILE A 63 -10.33 18.23 2.58
C ILE A 63 -10.57 16.95 1.80
N ILE A 64 -9.88 15.88 2.18
CA ILE A 64 -9.95 14.57 1.50
C ILE A 64 -10.64 13.57 2.40
N LYS A 65 -11.49 12.71 1.84
CA LYS A 65 -12.00 11.50 2.50
C LYS A 65 -11.66 10.29 1.63
N THR A 66 -10.90 9.35 2.18
CA THR A 66 -10.63 8.08 1.49
C THR A 66 -11.89 7.22 1.51
N ILE A 67 -12.34 6.81 0.32
CA ILE A 67 -13.55 5.99 0.14
C ILE A 67 -13.17 4.51 0.08
N GLU A 68 -12.12 4.19 -0.67
CA GLU A 68 -11.64 2.83 -0.91
C GLU A 68 -10.10 2.81 -0.88
N PHE A 69 -9.52 1.68 -0.47
CA PHE A 69 -8.07 1.47 -0.48
C PHE A 69 -7.75 0.06 -0.95
N VAL A 70 -6.75 -0.05 -1.82
CA VAL A 70 -6.12 -1.31 -2.23
C VAL A 70 -4.61 -1.13 -2.14
N GLY A 71 -3.97 -1.94 -1.31
CA GLY A 71 -2.52 -1.99 -1.15
C GLY A 71 -2.01 -3.39 -1.46
N PHE A 72 -1.03 -3.48 -2.36
CA PHE A 72 -0.30 -4.72 -2.61
C PHE A 72 1.12 -4.55 -2.11
N VAL A 73 1.56 -5.43 -1.21
CA VAL A 73 2.85 -5.31 -0.54
C VAL A 73 3.55 -6.65 -0.59
N SER A 74 4.81 -6.66 -1.02
CA SER A 74 5.65 -7.85 -0.98
C SER A 74 7.11 -7.50 -0.70
N LYS A 75 7.84 -8.46 -0.12
CA LYS A 75 9.30 -8.45 -0.07
C LYS A 75 9.93 -8.66 -1.47
N ASN A 76 9.20 -9.33 -2.35
CA ASN A 76 9.61 -9.55 -3.74
C ASN A 76 9.13 -8.38 -4.63
N PRO A 77 9.79 -8.12 -5.76
CA PRO A 77 9.31 -7.12 -6.72
C PRO A 77 7.89 -7.46 -7.22
N ILE A 78 6.98 -6.49 -7.12
CA ILE A 78 5.58 -6.62 -7.54
C ILE A 78 5.26 -5.66 -8.68
N PRO A 79 4.30 -5.99 -9.55
CA PRO A 79 3.80 -5.06 -10.55
C PRO A 79 3.04 -3.90 -9.89
N ASN A 80 3.01 -2.76 -10.56
CA ASN A 80 2.14 -1.66 -10.17
C ASN A 80 0.67 -2.06 -10.38
N ILE A 81 -0.15 -1.79 -9.37
CA ILE A 81 -1.60 -1.98 -9.46
C ILE A 81 -2.25 -0.88 -10.31
N ILE A 82 -3.49 -1.10 -10.73
CA ILE A 82 -4.22 -0.18 -11.60
C ILE A 82 -4.58 1.08 -10.82
N HIS A 83 -4.35 2.24 -11.45
CA HIS A 83 -4.64 3.53 -10.85
C HIS A 83 -6.14 3.68 -10.57
N GLY A 84 -6.52 4.21 -9.41
CA GLY A 84 -7.93 4.42 -9.00
C GLY A 84 -8.72 5.45 -9.83
N PHE A 85 -8.18 5.87 -10.99
CA PHE A 85 -8.91 6.70 -11.95
C PHE A 85 -9.86 5.85 -12.81
N TYR A 86 -9.46 4.61 -13.10
CA TYR A 86 -10.26 3.68 -13.90
C TYR A 86 -11.40 3.09 -13.06
N SER A 87 -12.58 2.92 -13.65
CA SER A 87 -13.77 2.43 -12.94
C SER A 87 -13.65 0.97 -12.49
N ASP A 88 -12.83 0.19 -13.18
CA ASP A 88 -12.55 -1.24 -13.01
C ASP A 88 -11.19 -1.49 -12.33
N TYR A 89 -10.59 -0.46 -11.70
CA TYR A 89 -9.25 -0.55 -11.15
C TYR A 89 -9.07 -1.68 -10.14
N ILE A 90 -10.11 -1.99 -9.35
CA ILE A 90 -10.05 -3.05 -8.33
C ILE A 90 -10.07 -4.41 -9.02
N GLU A 91 -10.98 -4.61 -9.97
CA GLU A 91 -11.17 -5.86 -10.70
C GLU A 91 -9.91 -6.20 -11.51
N SER A 92 -9.39 -5.21 -12.24
CA SER A 92 -8.17 -5.35 -13.04
C SER A 92 -6.92 -5.50 -12.17
N SER A 93 -6.85 -4.85 -11.00
CA SER A 93 -5.77 -5.09 -10.03
C SER A 93 -5.85 -6.48 -9.40
N ALA A 94 -7.05 -6.97 -9.09
CA ALA A 94 -7.25 -8.29 -8.52
C ALA A 94 -6.79 -9.39 -9.50
N ASP A 95 -7.13 -9.26 -10.79
CA ASP A 95 -6.68 -10.19 -11.83
C ASP A 95 -5.15 -10.18 -11.97
N LEU A 96 -4.54 -8.99 -11.99
CA LEU A 96 -3.08 -8.82 -12.03
C LEU A 96 -2.38 -9.46 -10.84
N ILE A 97 -2.86 -9.16 -9.63
CA ILE A 97 -2.30 -9.69 -8.37
C ILE A 97 -2.42 -11.21 -8.37
N LYS A 98 -3.59 -11.76 -8.74
CA LYS A 98 -3.81 -13.20 -8.80
C LYS A 98 -2.84 -13.89 -9.76
N ALA A 99 -2.66 -13.33 -10.97
CA ALA A 99 -1.70 -13.85 -11.93
C ALA A 99 -0.27 -13.85 -11.36
N TRP A 100 0.13 -12.77 -10.68
CA TRP A 100 1.44 -12.67 -10.05
C TRP A 100 1.62 -13.67 -8.90
N LEU A 101 0.62 -13.84 -8.03
CA LEU A 101 0.65 -14.81 -6.92
C LEU A 101 0.83 -16.24 -7.45
N SER A 102 0.10 -16.60 -8.51
CA SER A 102 0.24 -17.92 -9.16
C SER A 102 1.61 -18.13 -9.81
N ALA A 103 2.18 -17.08 -10.41
CA ALA A 103 3.47 -17.18 -11.08
C ALA A 103 4.66 -17.24 -10.12
N GLN A 104 4.62 -16.47 -9.02
CA GLN A 104 5.75 -16.34 -8.09
C GLN A 104 5.68 -17.28 -6.89
N ASN A 105 4.50 -17.84 -6.61
CA ASN A 105 4.23 -18.70 -5.45
C ASN A 105 4.85 -18.16 -4.13
N PRO A 106 4.56 -16.91 -3.74
CA PRO A 106 5.18 -16.27 -2.59
C PRO A 106 4.61 -16.78 -1.27
N SER A 107 5.33 -16.53 -0.17
CA SER A 107 4.80 -16.76 1.18
C SER A 107 3.89 -15.61 1.62
N ALA A 108 2.74 -15.94 2.22
CA ALA A 108 1.82 -14.97 2.83
C ALA A 108 2.43 -14.20 4.02
N ASN A 109 3.52 -14.71 4.61
CA ASN A 109 4.28 -13.97 5.64
C ASN A 109 5.04 -12.77 5.06
N HIS A 110 5.29 -12.78 3.75
CA HIS A 110 6.07 -11.75 3.05
C HIS A 110 5.29 -11.04 1.95
N THR A 111 4.03 -11.40 1.74
CA THR A 111 3.18 -10.84 0.69
C THR A 111 1.77 -10.73 1.22
N GLN A 112 1.17 -9.54 1.12
CA GLN A 112 -0.22 -9.33 1.51
C GLN A 112 -0.89 -8.32 0.58
N VAL A 113 -2.19 -8.51 0.40
CA VAL A 113 -3.13 -7.63 -0.27
C VAL A 113 -4.03 -7.06 0.81
N ILE A 114 -3.80 -5.80 1.16
CA ILE A 114 -4.52 -5.12 2.24
C ILE A 114 -5.54 -4.19 1.61
N VAL A 115 -6.82 -4.40 1.93
CA VAL A 115 -7.95 -3.72 1.30
C VAL A 115 -8.96 -3.24 2.33
N THR A 116 -9.59 -2.10 2.09
CA THR A 116 -10.73 -1.69 2.91
C THR A 116 -11.91 -2.65 2.71
N LYS A 117 -12.72 -2.83 3.76
CA LYS A 117 -14.00 -3.56 3.67
C LYS A 117 -14.95 -2.92 2.65
N GLY A 118 -15.98 -3.66 2.26
CA GLY A 118 -16.92 -3.25 1.22
C GLY A 118 -16.50 -3.76 -0.16
N ARG A 119 -16.66 -2.93 -1.20
CA ARG A 119 -16.38 -3.32 -2.59
C ARG A 119 -14.96 -3.90 -2.78
N PRO A 120 -13.87 -3.27 -2.29
CA PRO A 120 -12.52 -3.80 -2.53
C PRO A 120 -12.34 -5.24 -2.03
N LEU A 121 -12.74 -5.51 -0.78
CA LEU A 121 -12.66 -6.85 -0.21
C LEU A 121 -13.54 -7.86 -0.97
N ASN A 122 -14.77 -7.50 -1.31
CA ASN A 122 -15.69 -8.37 -2.02
C ASN A 122 -15.12 -8.78 -3.38
N VAL A 123 -14.57 -7.83 -4.15
CA VAL A 123 -13.95 -8.11 -5.45
C VAL A 123 -12.76 -9.08 -5.31
N MET A 124 -11.90 -8.91 -4.29
CA MET A 124 -10.78 -9.85 -4.08
C MET A 124 -11.28 -11.28 -3.83
N ILE A 125 -12.38 -11.44 -3.09
CA ILE A 125 -13.01 -12.73 -2.81
C ILE A 125 -13.68 -13.31 -4.07
N GLU A 126 -14.45 -12.50 -4.79
CA GLU A 126 -15.16 -12.90 -6.02
C GLU A 126 -14.19 -13.34 -7.13
N LYS A 127 -13.06 -12.64 -7.26
CA LYS A 127 -11.97 -12.99 -8.18
C LYS A 127 -11.17 -14.21 -7.71
N LYS A 128 -11.51 -14.77 -6.54
CA LYS A 128 -10.89 -15.97 -5.95
C LYS A 128 -9.39 -15.79 -5.72
N LEU A 129 -8.99 -14.63 -5.18
CA LEU A 129 -7.65 -14.50 -4.63
C LEU A 129 -7.52 -15.42 -3.41
N PRO A 130 -6.36 -16.06 -3.17
CA PRO A 130 -6.21 -16.95 -2.03
C PRO A 130 -6.32 -16.16 -0.72
N LYS A 131 -7.18 -16.63 0.18
CA LYS A 131 -7.62 -15.88 1.37
C LYS A 131 -6.47 -15.55 2.33
N GLU A 132 -5.45 -16.38 2.36
CA GLU A 132 -4.25 -16.20 3.19
C GLU A 132 -3.45 -14.94 2.85
N PHE A 133 -3.57 -14.41 1.63
CA PHE A 133 -2.92 -13.16 1.24
C PHE A 133 -3.80 -11.93 1.48
N ILE A 134 -5.10 -12.08 1.73
CA ILE A 134 -6.05 -10.97 1.80
C ILE A 134 -6.23 -10.54 3.25
N VAL A 135 -6.09 -9.23 3.50
CA VAL A 135 -6.35 -8.62 4.80
C VAL A 135 -7.37 -7.50 4.62
N GLY A 136 -8.58 -7.72 5.12
CA GLY A 136 -9.65 -6.71 5.14
C GLY A 136 -9.54 -5.80 6.36
N VAL A 137 -9.53 -4.49 6.15
CA VAL A 137 -9.43 -3.47 7.22
C VAL A 137 -10.59 -2.47 7.18
N GLU A 138 -10.88 -1.82 8.30
CA GLU A 138 -11.99 -0.86 8.40
C GLU A 138 -11.68 0.48 7.74
N SER A 139 -10.41 0.86 7.70
CA SER A 139 -9.98 2.16 7.19
C SER A 139 -8.61 2.11 6.53
N ALA A 140 -8.33 3.10 5.68
CA ALA A 140 -7.02 3.23 5.07
C ALA A 140 -5.91 3.57 6.08
N GLY A 141 -6.26 4.19 7.22
CA GLY A 141 -5.33 4.37 8.35
C GLY A 141 -4.92 3.04 8.99
N GLU A 142 -5.89 2.15 9.21
CA GLU A 142 -5.60 0.78 9.67
C GLU A 142 -4.77 0.00 8.64
N ALA A 143 -5.03 0.19 7.34
CA ALA A 143 -4.23 -0.40 6.27
C ALA A 143 -2.74 -0.03 6.42
N LEU A 144 -2.42 1.26 6.59
CA LEU A 144 -1.04 1.72 6.76
C LEU A 144 -0.36 1.10 7.98
N THR A 145 -1.07 0.96 9.10
CA THR A 145 -0.55 0.29 10.30
C THR A 145 -0.20 -1.16 10.01
N LYS A 146 -1.08 -1.89 9.32
CA LYS A 146 -0.84 -3.30 8.93
C LYS A 146 0.36 -3.43 7.98
N ILE A 147 0.49 -2.51 7.02
CA ILE A 147 1.66 -2.46 6.13
C ILE A 147 2.94 -2.20 6.94
N ALA A 148 2.91 -1.28 7.91
CA ALA A 148 4.06 -0.96 8.76
C ALA A 148 4.50 -2.16 9.62
N GLU A 149 3.54 -2.92 10.17
CA GLU A 149 3.79 -4.18 10.90
C GLU A 149 4.44 -5.24 10.00
N LEU A 150 4.01 -5.32 8.73
CA LEU A 150 4.56 -6.28 7.77
C LEU A 150 6.00 -5.92 7.39
N ILE A 151 6.30 -4.65 7.14
CA ILE A 151 7.66 -4.16 6.86
C ILE A 151 8.61 -4.44 8.03
N ASP A 152 8.11 -4.34 9.26
CA ASP A 152 8.88 -4.64 10.47
C ASP A 152 9.43 -6.07 10.48
N LYS A 153 8.63 -7.03 9.98
CA LYS A 153 9.02 -8.44 9.86
C LYS A 153 10.01 -8.70 8.73
N TRP A 154 10.16 -7.78 7.77
CA TRP A 154 11.03 -7.99 6.61
C TRP A 154 12.43 -7.44 6.80
N LEU A 155 12.53 -6.35 7.56
CA LEU A 155 13.77 -5.66 7.87
C LEU A 155 14.40 -6.13 9.20
N SER A 156 13.86 -7.21 9.78
CA SER A 156 14.42 -7.97 10.91
C SER A 156 15.38 -9.06 10.46
#